data_AF-A0A7Y8RYS4-F1
#
_entry.id   AF-A0A7Y8RYS4-F1
#
_cell.length_a   1.000
_cell.length_b   1.000
_cell.length_c   1.000
_cell.angle_alpha   90.00
_cell.angle_beta   90.00
_cell.angle_gamma   90.00
#
_symmetry.space_group_name_H-M   'P 1'
#
loop_
_entity.id
_entity.type
_entity.pdbx_description
1 polymer ?
#
loop_
_entity_poly.entity_id
_entity_poly.type
_entity_poly.pdbx_seq_one_letter_code
_entity_poly.pdbx_strand_id
1 'polypeptide(L)' 'MTVGKIEITEDKVLKLKPIFESIVSRKYGKDIRFRTLTMGGITVKDHSVKKVGR' A
#
# COMPACT_ATOMS: atom_id res chain seq x y z
N MET A 1 -2.97 21.36 -22.97
CA MET A 1 -3.70 20.64 -21.90
C MET A 1 -2.66 20.10 -20.93
N THR A 2 -2.45 20.77 -19.80
CA THR A 2 -1.55 20.27 -18.76
C THR A 2 -2.29 19.16 -18.02
N VAL A 3 -2.03 17.91 -18.41
CA VAL A 3 -2.48 16.74 -17.66
C VAL A 3 -1.83 16.89 -16.29
N GLY A 4 -2.62 17.24 -15.27
CA GLY A 4 -2.11 17.48 -13.92
C GLY A 4 -1.27 16.28 -13.50
N LYS A 5 0.03 16.49 -13.25
CA LYS A 5 0.90 15.42 -12.75
C LYS A 5 0.32 15.00 -11.40
N ILE A 6 -0.30 13.81 -11.36
CA ILE A 6 -0.61 13.17 -10.10
C ILE A 6 0.73 12.79 -9.50
N GLU A 7 1.26 13.65 -8.64
CA GLU A 7 2.47 13.34 -7.88
C GLU A 7 2.13 12.19 -6.93
N ILE A 8 2.68 11.02 -7.23
CA ILE A 8 2.66 9.87 -6.33
C ILE A 8 3.69 10.18 -5.25
N THR A 9 3.24 10.22 -4.00
CA THR A 9 4.10 10.41 -2.82
C THR A 9 3.92 9.23 -1.87
N GLU A 10 4.87 9.01 -0.98
CA GLU A 10 4.81 7.91 0.00
C GLU A 10 3.52 7.93 0.83
N ASP A 11 3.11 9.10 1.31
CA ASP A 11 1.85 9.31 2.04
C ASP A 11 0.62 8.86 1.24
N LYS A 12 0.56 9.18 -0.05
CA LYS A 12 -0.54 8.74 -0.92
C LYS A 12 -0.53 7.23 -1.12
N VAL A 13 0.65 6.63 -1.32
CA VAL A 13 0.77 5.16 -1.46
C VAL A 13 0.37 4.46 -0.15
N LEU A 14 0.72 5.04 0.99
CA LEU A 14 0.35 4.53 2.31
C LEU A 14 -1.17 4.59 2.56
N LYS A 15 -1.83 5.68 2.14
CA LYS A 15 -3.29 5.82 2.18
C LYS A 15 -4.02 4.86 1.24
N LEU A 16 -3.40 4.49 0.12
CA LEU A 16 -3.98 3.57 -0.84
C LEU A 16 -3.87 2.10 -0.42
N LYS A 17 -2.85 1.75 0.36
CA LYS A 17 -2.64 0.38 0.86
C LYS A 17 -3.89 -0.26 1.47
N PRO A 18 -4.57 0.32 2.48
CA PRO A 18 -5.77 -0.30 3.08
C PRO A 18 -6.93 -0.43 2.10
N ILE A 19 -7.02 0.46 1.09
CA ILE A 19 -8.05 0.40 0.06
C ILE A 19 -7.81 -0.83 -0.83
N PHE A 20 -6.57 -1.05 -1.29
CA PHE A 20 -6.23 -2.24 -2.06
C PHE A 20 -6.42 -3.52 -1.25
N GLU A 21 -6.00 -3.54 0.02
CA GLU A 21 -6.20 -4.69 0.91
C GLU A 21 -7.68 -5.05 1.03
N SER A 22 -8.54 -4.06 1.23
CA SER A 22 -10.00 -4.25 1.30
C SER A 22 -10.59 -4.78 0.00
N ILE A 23 -10.23 -4.20 -1.16
CA ILE A 23 -10.72 -4.64 -2.48
C ILE A 23 -10.30 -6.09 -2.75
N VAL A 24 -9.03 -6.40 -2.52
CA VAL A 24 -8.48 -7.73 -2.78
C VAL A 24 -9.05 -8.74 -1.79
N SER A 25 -9.22 -8.37 -0.52
CA SER A 25 -9.87 -9.23 0.49
C SER A 25 -11.30 -9.61 0.09
N ARG A 26 -12.08 -8.64 -0.41
CA ARG A 26 -13.45 -8.90 -0.92
C ARG A 26 -13.44 -9.81 -2.14
N LYS A 27 -12.48 -9.64 -3.05
CA LYS A 27 -12.37 -10.45 -4.27
C LYS A 27 -12.09 -11.92 -3.96
N TYR A 28 -11.24 -12.21 -2.97
CA TYR A 28 -10.81 -13.56 -2.64
C TYR A 28 -11.52 -14.17 -1.42
N GLY A 29 -12.39 -13.42 -0.74
CA GLY A 29 -13.11 -13.86 0.45
C GLY A 29 -12.20 -14.17 1.65
N LYS A 30 -11.04 -13.50 1.75
CA LYS A 30 -10.03 -13.72 2.80
C LYS A 30 -9.44 -12.40 3.27
N ASP A 31 -9.01 -12.29 4.52
CA ASP A 31 -8.24 -11.13 5.00
C ASP A 31 -6.85 -11.12 4.33
N ILE A 32 -6.61 -10.12 3.49
CA ILE A 32 -5.35 -9.97 2.75
C ILE A 32 -4.67 -8.69 3.21
N ARG A 33 -3.46 -8.86 3.75
CA ARG A 33 -2.58 -7.76 4.19
C ARG A 33 -1.32 -7.76 3.36
N PHE A 34 -0.99 -6.63 2.75
CA PHE A 34 0.23 -6.47 1.98
C PHE A 34 1.40 -6.13 2.89
N ARG A 35 2.45 -6.92 2.79
CA ARG A 35 3.72 -6.62 3.47
C ARG A 35 4.45 -5.45 2.83
N THR A 36 4.27 -5.27 1.52
CA THR A 36 4.89 -4.22 0.71
C THR A 36 3.92 -3.79 -0.39
N LEU A 37 3.85 -2.49 -0.68
CA LEU A 37 3.12 -1.94 -1.83
C LEU A 37 4.06 -1.00 -2.60
N THR A 38 4.24 -1.26 -3.88
CA THR A 38 5.06 -0.43 -4.78
C THR A 38 4.20 0.20 -5.85
N MET A 39 4.24 1.52 -5.97
CA MET A 39 3.48 2.26 -6.98
C MET A 39 4.24 3.50 -7.44
N GLY A 40 4.36 3.69 -8.76
CA GLY A 40 5.05 4.86 -9.32
C GLY A 40 6.52 5.00 -8.90
N GLY A 41 7.21 3.89 -8.61
CA GLY A 41 8.59 3.88 -8.12
C GLY A 41 8.74 4.04 -6.60
N ILE A 42 7.65 4.32 -5.88
CA ILE A 42 7.65 4.45 -4.41
C ILE A 42 7.21 3.13 -3.79
N THR A 43 7.95 2.67 -2.78
CA THR A 43 7.68 1.41 -2.09
C THR A 43 7.41 1.67 -0.62
N VAL A 44 6.19 1.38 -0.15
CA VAL A 44 5.84 1.39 1.27
C VAL A 44 5.91 -0.03 1.84
N LYS A 45 6.48 -0.17 3.03
CA LYS A 45 6.56 -1.44 3.75
C LYS A 45 5.68 -1.37 4.99
N ASP A 46 5.07 -2.49 5.36
CA ASP A 46 4.37 -2.57 6.63
C ASP A 46 5.37 -2.46 7.78
N HIS A 47 5.27 -1.38 8.57
CA HIS A 47 6.12 -1.15 9.74
C HIS A 47 5.64 -1.94 10.97
N SER A 48 4.57 -2.74 10.87
CA SER A 48 4.06 -3.59 11.96
C SER A 48 4.76 -4.94 12.05
N VAL A 49 5.93 -5.11 11.42
CA VAL A 49 6.87 -6.13 11.85
C VAL A 49 7.61 -5.57 13.06
N LYS A 50 7.01 -5.73 14.26
CA LYS A 50 7.81 -5.66 15.49
C LYS A 50 9.01 -6.59 15.28
N LYS A 51 10.23 -6.05 15.35
CA LYS A 51 11.43 -6.88 15.52
C LYS A 51 11.20 -7.71 16.79
N VAL A 52 10.81 -8.96 16.62
CA VAL A 52 11.06 -9.98 17.64
C VAL A 52 12.53 -10.34 17.48
N GLY A 53 13.40 -9.61 18.18
CA GLY A 53 14.78 -9.99 18.44
C GLY A 53 14.96 -9.85 19.95
N ARG A 54 14.81 -10.97 20.67
CA ARG A 54 15.87 -11.88 21.16
C ARG A 54 16.57 -11.31 22.37
#